data_AF-A0AAD4PZE5-F1
#
_entry.id   AF-A0AAD4PZE5-F1
#
_cell.length_a   1.000
_cell.length_b   1.000
_cell.length_c   1.000
_cell.angle_alpha   90.00
_cell.angle_beta   90.00
_cell.angle_gamma   90.00
#
_symmetry.space_group_name_H-M   'P 1'
#
loop_
_entity.id
_entity.type
_entity.pdbx_description
1 polymer ?
#
loop_
_entity_poly.entity_id
_entity_poly.type
_entity_poly.pdbx_seq_one_letter_code
_entity_poly.pdbx_strand_id
1 'polypeptide(L)'
;MLAQAISALVAFGVLPMRGVTRLTGWQWLFIIEGLFGLVVGAIFVFRFPKDTRNPNNVFKHRYFSERESEILVQRLLLDDATRLTTTGISQKKKSRVLYVSIRIYFPGMY
;
A
#
# COMPACT_ATOMS: atom_id res chain seq x y z
N MET A 1 24.39 5.56 -15.17
CA MET A 1 24.05 6.11 -16.50
C MET A 1 22.57 6.44 -16.64
N LEU A 2 21.63 5.57 -16.25
CA LEU A 2 20.18 5.84 -16.32
C LEU A 2 19.74 7.13 -15.59
N ALA A 3 20.21 7.35 -14.36
CA ALA A 3 19.85 8.56 -13.60
C ALA A 3 20.24 9.86 -14.32
N GLN A 4 21.40 9.88 -14.99
CA GLN A 4 21.87 11.06 -15.73
C GLN A 4 21.02 11.34 -16.98
N ALA A 5 20.59 10.29 -17.70
CA ALA A 5 19.69 10.42 -18.83
C ALA A 5 18.34 11.00 -18.41
N ILE A 6 17.83 10.56 -17.25
CA ILE A 6 16.58 11.07 -16.67
C ILE A 6 16.76 12.54 -16.24
N SER A 7 17.85 12.88 -15.56
CA SER A 7 18.16 14.26 -15.19
C SER A 7 18.27 15.19 -16.40
N ALA A 8 18.88 14.73 -17.50
CA ALA A 8 18.98 15.50 -18.74
C ALA A 8 17.61 15.72 -19.41
N LEU A 9 16.73 14.72 -19.39
CA LEU A 9 15.37 14.82 -19.90
C LEU A 9 14.51 15.81 -19.09
N VAL A 10 14.61 15.75 -17.75
CA VAL A 10 13.93 16.69 -16.85
C VAL A 10 14.48 18.10 -17.06
N ALA A 11 15.79 18.27 -17.18
CA ALA A 11 16.40 19.55 -17.48
C ALA A 11 15.85 20.12 -18.81
N PHE A 12 15.81 19.32 -19.87
CA PHE A 12 15.23 19.72 -21.17
C PHE A 12 13.77 20.19 -21.04
N GLY A 13 12.95 19.54 -20.22
CA GLY A 13 11.57 19.96 -19.94
C GLY A 13 11.46 21.27 -19.14
N VAL A 14 12.42 21.57 -18.28
CA VAL A 14 12.44 22.79 -17.44
C VAL A 14 12.99 24.02 -18.21
N LEU A 15 13.87 23.83 -19.19
CA LEU A 15 14.42 24.91 -20.02
C LEU A 15 13.36 25.85 -20.64
N PRO A 16 12.30 25.34 -21.31
CA PRO A 16 11.26 26.19 -21.91
C PRO A 16 10.27 26.79 -20.89
N MET A 17 10.27 26.32 -19.64
CA MET A 17 9.37 26.82 -18.60
C MET A 17 9.86 28.11 -17.92
N ARG A 18 11.07 28.57 -18.22
CA ARG A 18 11.60 29.87 -17.78
C ARG A 18 10.83 31.01 -18.48
N GLY A 19 9.85 31.58 -17.79
CA GLY A 19 9.06 32.72 -18.27
C GLY A 19 7.57 32.42 -18.49
N VAL A 20 7.17 31.15 -18.38
CA VAL A 20 5.75 30.77 -18.34
C VAL A 20 5.19 31.10 -16.94
N THR A 21 4.06 31.81 -16.91
CA THR A 21 3.27 32.13 -15.69
C THR A 21 3.99 32.88 -14.54
N ARG A 22 5.08 33.63 -14.80
CA ARG A 22 5.90 34.34 -13.77
C ARG A 22 6.57 33.41 -12.74
N LEU A 23 6.63 32.10 -12.99
CA LEU A 23 7.26 31.15 -12.09
C LEU A 23 8.73 30.93 -12.45
N THR A 24 9.57 30.75 -11.43
CA THR A 24 10.99 30.48 -11.61
C THR A 24 11.18 29.00 -12.00
N GLY A 25 12.16 28.69 -12.84
CA GLY A 25 12.39 27.32 -13.34
C GLY A 25 12.53 26.24 -12.25
N TRP A 26 13.00 26.57 -11.05
CA TRP A 26 13.07 25.61 -9.93
C TRP A 26 11.70 25.25 -9.34
N GLN A 27 10.71 26.15 -9.40
CA GLN A 27 9.35 25.88 -8.89
C GLN A 27 8.64 24.82 -9.74
N TRP A 28 8.90 24.82 -11.05
CA TRP A 28 8.40 23.80 -11.96
C TRP A 28 8.91 22.40 -11.63
N LEU A 29 10.15 22.27 -11.14
CA LEU A 29 10.70 20.98 -10.72
C LEU A 29 9.88 20.40 -9.57
N PHE A 30 9.56 21.20 -8.55
CA PHE A 30 8.69 20.78 -7.45
C PHE A 30 7.27 20.44 -7.89
N ILE A 31 6.69 21.18 -8.84
CA ILE A 31 5.34 20.90 -9.36
C ILE A 31 5.33 19.57 -10.11
N ILE A 32 6.31 19.34 -10.98
CA ILE A 32 6.42 18.10 -11.77
C ILE A 32 6.64 16.90 -10.85
N GLU A 33 7.53 17.02 -9.87
CA GLU A 33 7.81 15.94 -8.92
C GLU A 33 6.63 15.67 -7.98
N GLY A 34 5.97 16.72 -7.49
CA GLY A 34 4.75 16.61 -6.70
C GLY A 34 3.59 15.98 -7.48
N LEU A 35 3.42 16.34 -8.76
CA LEU A 35 2.42 15.74 -9.63
C LEU A 35 2.72 14.26 -9.88
N PHE A 36 3.99 13.92 -10.15
CA PHE A 36 4.39 12.53 -10.33
C PHE A 36 4.11 11.69 -9.08
N GLY A 37 4.47 12.19 -7.90
CA GLY A 37 4.16 11.54 -6.62
C GLY A 37 2.66 11.40 -6.38
N LEU A 38 1.87 12.42 -6.72
CA LEU A 38 0.40 12.38 -6.60
C LEU A 38 -0.23 11.34 -7.53
N VAL A 39 0.26 11.22 -8.77
CA VAL A 39 -0.20 10.21 -9.73
C VAL A 39 0.16 8.81 -9.24
N VAL A 40 1.40 8.58 -8.82
CA VAL A 40 1.84 7.27 -8.29
C VAL A 40 1.06 6.91 -7.02
N GLY A 41 0.87 7.87 -6.10
CA GLY A 41 0.08 7.70 -4.89
C GLY A 41 -1.38 7.38 -5.19
N ALA A 42 -2.00 8.07 -6.16
CA ALA A 42 -3.35 7.76 -6.61
C ALA A 42 -3.44 6.34 -7.17
N ILE A 43 -2.52 5.97 -8.08
CA ILE A 43 -2.44 4.60 -8.63
C ILE A 43 -2.30 3.58 -7.50
N PHE A 44 -1.46 3.84 -6.51
CA PHE A 44 -1.29 2.96 -5.36
C PHE A 44 -2.59 2.81 -4.56
N VAL A 45 -3.27 3.90 -4.25
CA VAL A 45 -4.57 3.85 -3.53
C VAL A 45 -5.65 3.10 -4.33
N PHE A 46 -5.65 3.22 -5.66
CA PHE A 46 -6.59 2.49 -6.52
C PHE A 46 -6.20 1.02 -6.73
N ARG A 47 -4.91 0.70 -6.68
CA ARG A 47 -4.37 -0.63 -6.97
C ARG A 47 -4.04 -1.43 -5.70
N PHE A 48 -4.05 -0.84 -4.51
CA PHE A 48 -3.80 -1.59 -3.29
C PHE A 48 -5.11 -2.21 -2.75
N PRO A 49 -5.18 -3.54 -2.58
CA PRO A 49 -6.35 -4.18 -1.98
C PRO A 49 -6.51 -3.69 -0.54
N LYS A 50 -7.68 -3.14 -0.22
CA LYS A 50 -7.98 -2.53 1.09
C LYS A 50 -8.17 -3.55 2.21
N ASP A 51 -8.34 -4.83 1.88
CA ASP A 51 -8.61 -5.88 2.86
C ASP A 51 -7.97 -7.21 2.42
N THR A 52 -7.45 -7.98 3.39
CA THR A 52 -6.91 -9.32 3.18
C THR A 52 -8.01 -10.39 3.18
N ARG A 53 -9.19 -10.10 3.78
CA ARG A 53 -10.35 -11.00 3.77
C ARG A 53 -11.06 -11.07 2.42
N ASN A 54 -10.93 -10.03 1.62
CA ASN A 54 -11.48 -9.97 0.28
C ASN A 54 -10.42 -9.28 -0.59
N PRO A 55 -9.55 -10.03 -1.29
CA PRO A 55 -8.47 -9.47 -2.10
C PRO A 55 -9.01 -8.88 -3.42
N ASN A 56 -10.14 -8.18 -3.33
CA ASN A 56 -10.75 -7.47 -4.43
C ASN A 56 -10.26 -6.02 -4.40
N ASN A 57 -9.52 -5.67 -5.44
CA ASN A 57 -9.29 -4.26 -5.74
C ASN A 57 -10.60 -3.57 -6.14
N VAL A 58 -10.60 -2.24 -6.25
CA VAL A 58 -11.75 -1.46 -6.77
C VAL A 58 -12.25 -1.99 -8.14
N PHE A 59 -11.36 -2.64 -8.91
CA PHE A 59 -11.64 -3.32 -10.18
C PHE A 59 -12.03 -4.81 -10.07
N LYS A 60 -12.36 -5.34 -8.88
CA LYS A 60 -12.66 -6.77 -8.62
C LYS A 60 -11.59 -7.77 -9.08
N HIS A 61 -10.38 -7.32 -9.40
CA HIS A 61 -9.27 -8.23 -9.70
C HIS A 61 -8.82 -8.93 -8.42
N ARG A 62 -9.01 -10.25 -8.42
CA ARG A 62 -8.67 -11.16 -7.35
C ARG A 62 -7.19 -11.51 -7.47
N TYR A 63 -6.35 -10.93 -6.61
CA TYR A 63 -4.90 -11.13 -6.67
C TYR A 63 -4.41 -12.45 -6.11
N PHE A 64 -5.19 -13.04 -5.20
CA PHE A 64 -4.81 -14.26 -4.49
C PHE A 64 -5.84 -15.36 -4.76
N SER A 65 -5.35 -16.55 -5.07
CA SER A 65 -6.15 -17.77 -5.10
C SER A 65 -6.73 -18.08 -3.71
N GLU A 66 -7.83 -18.86 -3.63
CA GLU A 66 -8.46 -19.25 -2.35
C GLU A 66 -7.41 -19.84 -1.39
N ARG A 67 -6.55 -20.73 -1.91
CA ARG A 67 -5.47 -21.37 -1.14
C ARG A 67 -4.40 -20.40 -0.67
N GLU A 68 -4.03 -19.42 -1.49
CA GLU A 68 -3.02 -18.42 -1.11
C GLU A 68 -3.56 -17.50 -0.02
N SER A 69 -4.84 -17.12 -0.11
CA SER A 69 -5.48 -16.31 0.91
C SER A 69 -5.56 -17.02 2.26
N GLU A 70 -5.83 -18.33 2.27
CA GLU A 70 -5.86 -19.16 3.48
C GLU A 70 -4.48 -19.22 4.16
N ILE A 71 -3.42 -19.45 3.40
CA ILE A 71 -2.04 -19.45 3.91
C ILE A 71 -1.67 -18.06 4.47
N LEU A 72 -2.09 -16.98 3.81
CA LEU A 72 -1.78 -15.62 4.21
C LEU A 72 -2.51 -15.24 5.50
N VAL A 73 -3.77 -15.64 5.67
CA VAL A 73 -4.53 -15.49 6.92
C VAL A 73 -3.89 -16.29 8.04
N GLN A 74 -3.48 -17.53 7.79
CA GLN A 74 -2.81 -18.36 8.78
C GLN A 74 -1.49 -17.72 9.25
N ARG A 75 -0.69 -17.17 8.32
CA ARG A 75 0.54 -16.44 8.66
C ARG A 75 0.27 -15.15 9.44
N LEU A 76 -0.77 -14.40 9.05
CA LEU A 76 -1.15 -13.16 9.74
C LEU A 76 -1.54 -13.43 11.20
N LEU A 77 -2.30 -14.50 11.45
CA LEU A 77 -2.71 -14.91 12.80
C LEU A 77 -1.51 -15.34 13.65
N LEU A 78 -0.57 -16.09 13.08
CA LEU A 78 0.66 -16.48 13.76
C LEU A 78 1.56 -15.28 14.06
N ASP A 79 1.68 -14.33 13.13
CA ASP A 79 2.49 -13.11 13.31
C ASP A 79 1.85 -12.19 14.36
N ASP A 80 0.52 -12.04 14.36
CA ASP A 80 -0.19 -11.29 15.41
C ASP A 80 -0.03 -11.94 16.80
N ALA A 81 -0.13 -13.26 16.90
CA ALA A 81 0.09 -13.97 18.17
C ALA A 81 1.53 -13.83 18.68
N THR A 82 2.51 -13.87 17.77
CA THR A 82 3.93 -13.66 18.09
C THR A 82 4.18 -12.23 18.55
N ARG A 83 3.64 -11.23 17.83
CA ARG A 83 3.74 -9.80 18.21
C ARG A 83 3.15 -9.54 19.59
N LEU A 84 2.00 -10.13 19.92
CA LEU A 84 1.36 -10.01 21.23
C LEU A 84 2.16 -10.67 22.37
N THR A 85 3.03 -11.62 22.05
CA THR A 85 3.90 -12.27 23.04
C THR A 85 5.18 -11.46 23.25
N THR A 86 5.76 -10.91 22.18
CA THR A 86 7.01 -10.11 22.22
C THR A 86 6.80 -8.70 22.77
N THR A 87 5.72 -8.04 22.38
CA THR A 87 5.29 -6.79 22.98
C THR A 87 4.28 -7.15 24.06
N GLY A 88 4.54 -6.84 25.33
CA GLY A 88 3.66 -7.16 26.47
C GLY A 88 2.30 -6.43 26.44
N ILE A 89 1.60 -6.49 25.31
CA ILE A 89 0.35 -5.80 25.03
C ILE A 89 -0.80 -6.61 25.64
N SER A 90 -1.59 -5.91 26.43
CA SER A 90 -2.81 -6.31 27.14
C SER A 90 -3.54 -7.56 26.63
N GLN A 91 -3.86 -8.46 27.58
CA GLN A 91 -4.74 -9.64 27.46
C GLN A 91 -6.04 -9.39 26.67
N LYS A 92 -6.53 -8.15 26.68
CA LYS A 92 -7.73 -7.74 25.93
C LYS A 92 -7.55 -7.91 24.41
N LYS A 93 -6.35 -7.66 23.88
CA LYS A 93 -6.04 -7.82 22.45
C LYS A 93 -5.90 -9.31 22.08
N LYS A 94 -5.32 -10.12 22.97
CA LYS A 94 -5.24 -11.59 22.85
C LYS A 94 -6.62 -12.23 22.74
N SER A 95 -7.57 -11.82 23.57
CA SER A 95 -8.95 -12.36 23.54
C SER A 95 -9.68 -12.09 22.21
N ARG A 96 -9.49 -10.90 21.62
CA ARG A 96 -10.07 -10.56 20.32
C ARG A 96 -9.46 -11.37 19.18
N VAL A 97 -8.14 -11.56 19.18
CA VAL A 97 -7.45 -12.36 18.16
C VAL A 97 -7.89 -13.82 18.25
N LEU A 98 -8.01 -14.37 19.46
CA LEU A 98 -8.48 -15.76 19.66
C LEU A 98 -9.91 -15.95 19.17
N TYR A 99 -10.81 -15.01 19.48
CA TYR A 99 -12.21 -15.05 19.03
C TYR A 99 -12.34 -14.98 17.50
N VAL A 100 -11.55 -14.11 16.85
CA VAL A 100 -11.54 -14.00 15.39
C VAL A 100 -10.98 -15.28 14.74
N SER A 101 -9.97 -15.89 15.34
CA SER A 101 -9.39 -17.16 14.85
C SER A 101 -10.41 -18.31 14.94
N ILE A 102 -11.05 -18.51 16.09
CA ILE A 102 -12.07 -19.56 16.29
C ILE A 102 -13.23 -19.39 15.30
N ARG A 103 -13.67 -18.15 15.07
CA ARG A 103 -14.76 -17.85 14.12
C ARG A 103 -14.41 -18.14 12.65
N ILE A 104 -13.13 -18.10 12.27
CA ILE A 104 -12.68 -18.43 10.91
C ILE A 104 -12.62 -19.95 10.71
N TYR A 105 -12.15 -20.70 11.71
CA TYR A 105 -11.98 -22.16 11.60
C TYR A 105 -13.26 -22.98 11.85
N PHE A 106 -14.22 -22.45 12.61
CA PHE A 106 -15.50 -23.11 12.91
C PHE A 106 -16.69 -22.25 12.47
N PRO A 107 -17.01 -22.20 11.16
CA PRO A 107 -18.10 -21.35 10.65
C PRO A 107 -19.53 -21.85 10.97
N GLY A 108 -19.70 -22.88 11.81
CA GLY A 108 -21.00 -23.55 12.02
C GLY A 108 -21.31 -23.99 13.46
N MET A 109 -20.73 -23.37 14.49
CA MET A 109 -21.09 -23.64 15.89
C MET A 109 -22.04 -22.58 16.48
N TYR A 110 -23.25 -22.45 15.92
CA TYR A 110 -24.44 -21.89 16.56
C TYR A 110 -25.68 -22.21 15.74
#